data_AF-A0A955DZS1-F1
#
_entry.id   AF-A0A955DZS1-F1
#
_cell.length_a   1.000
_cell.length_b   1.000
_cell.length_c   1.000
_cell.angle_alpha   90.00
_cell.angle_beta   90.00
_cell.angle_gamma   90.00
#
_symmetry.space_group_name_H-M   'P 1'
#
loop_
_entity.id
_entity.type
_entity.pdbx_description
1 polymer ?
#
loop_
_entity_poly.entity_id
_entity_poly.type
_entity_poly.pdbx_seq_one_letter_code
_entity_poly.pdbx_strand_id
1 'polypeptide(L)'
;MFKKYLSTLLALSLFINILFAYYFYSIKKINKQIEYSVVNDSFTKDVEKDQDRVIEFTGEDNPIFLQGTLKKENIPDELELGDYWYWIYFEEPYLLMNNASGLPLYIDKIQVLRPNSKDFYDLEKYIDKKVEIHGYQTWGYSESSVFQAIAIREL
;
A
#
# COMPACT_ATOMS: atom_id res chain seq x y z
N MET A 1 24.01 -18.56 -52.65
CA MET A 1 23.29 -17.37 -52.12
C MET A 1 22.59 -17.64 -50.79
N PHE A 2 21.83 -18.72 -50.63
CA PHE A 2 21.01 -19.01 -49.43
C PHE A 2 21.74 -18.95 -48.07
N LYS A 3 22.98 -19.46 -47.97
CA LYS A 3 23.74 -19.45 -46.69
C LYS A 3 24.05 -18.05 -46.15
N LYS A 4 24.24 -17.04 -47.03
CA LYS A 4 24.52 -15.65 -46.61
C LYS A 4 23.28 -14.98 -46.00
N TYR A 5 22.08 -15.29 -46.52
CA TYR A 5 20.81 -14.75 -46.01
C TYR A 5 20.41 -15.39 -44.67
N LEU A 6 20.75 -16.67 -44.47
CA LEU A 6 20.47 -17.36 -43.21
C LEU A 6 21.32 -16.80 -42.06
N SER A 7 22.60 -16.51 -42.31
CA SER A 7 23.48 -15.90 -41.31
C SER A 7 23.08 -14.47 -40.96
N THR A 8 22.59 -13.68 -41.91
CA THR A 8 22.11 -12.31 -41.64
C THR A 8 20.78 -12.30 -40.90
N LEU A 9 19.87 -13.24 -41.18
CA LEU A 9 18.62 -13.41 -40.42
C LEU A 9 18.87 -13.80 -38.96
N LEU A 10 19.81 -14.73 -38.73
CA LEU A 10 20.24 -15.11 -37.38
C LEU A 10 20.89 -13.96 -36.60
N ALA A 11 21.75 -13.18 -37.26
CA ALA A 11 22.36 -12.01 -36.64
C ALA A 11 21.32 -10.92 -36.29
N LEU A 12 20.33 -10.73 -37.17
CA LEU A 12 19.25 -9.77 -36.93
C LEU A 12 18.34 -10.19 -35.77
N SER A 13 18.00 -11.50 -35.65
CA SER A 13 17.17 -11.98 -34.55
C SER A 13 17.91 -11.87 -33.20
N LEU A 14 19.21 -12.16 -33.17
CA LEU A 14 20.05 -11.95 -31.98
C LEU A 14 20.11 -10.48 -31.58
N PHE A 15 20.29 -9.57 -32.55
CA PHE A 15 20.33 -8.13 -32.28
C PHE A 15 19.01 -7.60 -31.72
N ILE A 16 17.87 -8.05 -32.26
CA ILE A 16 16.54 -7.68 -31.76
C ILE A 16 16.34 -8.18 -30.31
N ASN A 17 16.74 -9.42 -30.00
CA ASN A 17 16.62 -9.95 -28.64
C ASN A 17 17.48 -9.19 -27.62
N ILE A 18 18.67 -8.72 -28.02
CA ILE A 18 19.53 -7.89 -27.16
C ILE A 18 18.87 -6.53 -26.88
N LEU A 19 18.24 -5.91 -27.89
CA LEU A 19 17.51 -4.65 -27.71
C LEU A 19 16.30 -4.82 -26.78
N PHE A 20 15.54 -5.91 -26.91
CA PHE A 20 14.44 -6.23 -26.00
C PHE A 20 14.94 -6.45 -24.56
N ALA A 21 16.00 -7.21 -24.36
CA ALA A 21 16.59 -7.43 -23.04
C ALA A 21 17.04 -6.11 -22.39
N TYR A 22 17.66 -5.22 -23.17
CA TYR A 22 18.06 -3.89 -22.71
C TYR A 22 16.86 -2.99 -22.36
N TYR A 23 15.80 -3.03 -23.17
CA TYR A 23 14.56 -2.30 -22.90
C TYR A 23 13.90 -2.78 -21.59
N PHE A 24 13.75 -4.10 -21.41
CA PHE A 24 13.21 -4.68 -20.17
C PHE A 24 14.07 -4.35 -18.95
N TYR A 25 15.40 -4.39 -19.09
CA TYR A 25 16.32 -3.98 -18.03
C TYR A 25 16.15 -2.49 -17.67
N SER A 26 15.98 -1.63 -18.67
CA SER A 26 15.78 -0.18 -18.47
C SER A 26 14.45 0.12 -17.78
N ILE A 27 13.36 -0.55 -18.17
CA ILE A 27 12.05 -0.43 -17.49
C ILE A 27 12.15 -0.89 -16.03
N LYS A 28 12.84 -2.00 -15.76
CA LYS A 28 13.05 -2.49 -14.38
C LYS A 28 13.85 -1.50 -13.53
N LYS A 29 14.84 -0.81 -14.12
CA LYS A 29 15.63 0.22 -13.44
C LYS A 29 14.81 1.49 -13.16
N ILE A 30 13.97 1.91 -14.10
CA ILE A 30 13.05 3.05 -13.94
C ILE A 30 12.03 2.76 -12.83
N ASN A 31 11.41 1.57 -12.82
CA ASN A 31 10.47 1.18 -11.76
C ASN A 31 11.15 1.19 -10.38
N LYS A 32 12.38 0.68 -10.30
CA LYS A 32 13.16 0.74 -9.06
C LYS A 32 13.47 2.18 -8.63
N GLN A 33 13.71 3.12 -9.55
CA GLN A 33 13.93 4.53 -9.20
C GLN A 33 12.65 5.25 -8.80
N ILE A 34 11.50 4.94 -9.41
CA ILE A 34 10.19 5.49 -9.00
C ILE A 34 9.88 5.04 -7.56
N GLU A 35 10.20 3.79 -7.21
CA GLU A 35 10.08 3.26 -5.84
C GLU A 35 10.93 4.04 -4.82
N TYR A 36 12.09 4.59 -5.22
CA TYR A 36 12.92 5.43 -4.34
C TYR A 36 12.57 6.92 -4.37
N SER A 37 12.04 7.45 -5.47
CA SER A 37 11.68 8.87 -5.60
C SER A 37 10.30 9.21 -5.02
N VAL A 38 9.33 8.29 -5.07
CA VAL A 38 8.04 8.45 -4.36
C VAL A 38 8.24 8.41 -2.83
N VAL A 39 9.35 7.82 -2.36
CA VAL A 39 9.70 7.79 -0.92
C VAL A 39 10.38 9.08 -0.45
N ASN A 40 10.92 9.92 -1.35
CA ASN A 40 11.83 11.01 -0.93
C ASN A 40 11.56 12.41 -1.49
N ASP A 41 10.63 12.62 -2.43
CA ASP A 41 10.33 13.98 -2.89
C ASP A 41 8.87 14.35 -2.62
N SER A 42 8.71 15.38 -1.78
CA SER A 42 7.49 16.13 -1.44
C SER A 42 6.50 15.57 -0.40
N PHE A 43 6.89 15.49 0.88
CA PHE A 43 5.91 15.67 1.99
C PHE A 43 6.49 16.43 3.18
N THR A 44 7.15 17.56 2.93
CA THR A 44 7.25 18.65 3.90
C THR A 44 6.16 19.66 3.59
N LYS A 45 4.93 19.33 3.99
CA LYS A 45 4.00 20.38 4.41
C LYS A 45 3.85 20.20 5.91
N ASP A 46 4.25 21.23 6.63
CA ASP A 46 3.89 21.42 8.03
C ASP A 46 2.40 21.11 8.16
N VAL A 47 2.09 20.02 8.88
CA VAL A 47 0.71 19.65 9.20
C VAL A 47 0.22 20.69 10.18
N GLU A 48 -0.42 21.71 9.63
CA GLU A 48 -1.16 22.69 10.38
C GLU A 48 -2.24 21.94 11.15
N LYS A 49 -2.06 21.98 12.47
CA LYS A 49 -2.87 21.37 13.51
C LYS A 49 -4.32 21.81 13.36
N ASP A 50 -5.25 20.87 13.55
CA ASP A 50 -6.69 21.08 13.75
C ASP A 50 -7.59 21.03 12.49
N GLN A 51 -7.50 19.94 11.73
CA GLN A 51 -8.67 19.43 11.01
C GLN A 51 -9.40 18.46 11.95
N ASP A 52 -10.72 18.60 12.07
CA ASP A 52 -11.57 17.59 12.71
C ASP A 52 -11.12 16.21 12.20
N ARG A 53 -10.74 15.30 13.12
CA ARG A 53 -10.17 13.98 12.81
C ARG A 53 -11.26 13.08 12.24
N VAL A 54 -11.71 13.36 11.03
CA VAL A 54 -12.82 12.68 10.35
C VAL A 54 -12.24 11.77 9.28
N ILE A 55 -12.67 10.51 9.29
CA ILE A 55 -12.49 9.60 8.17
C ILE A 55 -13.78 9.64 7.36
N GLU A 56 -13.80 10.52 6.36
CA GLU A 56 -14.88 10.60 5.38
C GLU A 56 -14.92 9.36 4.48
N PHE A 57 -15.86 9.33 3.53
CA PHE A 57 -15.90 8.27 2.53
C PHE A 57 -14.65 8.33 1.64
N THR A 58 -13.83 7.28 1.71
CA THR A 58 -12.64 7.12 0.87
C THR A 58 -12.75 5.87 0.01
N GLY A 59 -12.07 5.89 -1.12
CA GLY A 59 -12.01 4.78 -2.08
C GLY A 59 -10.67 4.77 -2.80
N GLU A 60 -10.46 3.80 -3.68
CA GLU A 60 -9.18 3.62 -4.39
C GLU A 60 -8.73 4.88 -5.15
N ASP A 61 -9.69 5.65 -5.68
CA ASP A 61 -9.43 6.90 -6.41
C ASP A 61 -9.21 8.13 -5.50
N ASN A 62 -9.47 8.01 -4.20
CA ASN A 62 -9.31 9.10 -3.21
C ASN A 62 -8.72 8.56 -1.89
N PRO A 63 -7.45 8.14 -1.90
CA PRO A 63 -6.78 7.69 -0.70
C PRO A 63 -6.43 8.85 0.24
N ILE A 64 -6.34 8.55 1.53
CA ILE A 64 -6.00 9.47 2.61
C ILE A 64 -4.80 8.97 3.40
N PHE A 65 -4.28 9.84 4.26
CA PHE A 65 -3.25 9.50 5.24
C PHE A 65 -3.86 9.30 6.62
N LEU A 66 -3.46 8.21 7.28
CA LEU A 66 -3.78 7.93 8.67
C LEU A 66 -2.50 7.79 9.48
N GLN A 67 -2.44 8.40 10.65
CA GLN A 67 -1.30 8.33 11.57
C GLN A 67 -1.68 7.59 12.84
N GLY A 68 -0.77 6.77 13.35
CA GLY A 68 -1.03 5.99 14.56
C GLY A 68 0.07 4.98 14.85
N THR A 69 -0.16 4.11 15.82
CA THR A 69 0.75 3.01 16.15
C THR A 69 0.25 1.73 15.52
N LEU A 70 1.07 1.08 14.69
CA LEU A 70 0.70 -0.20 14.09
C LEU A 70 0.87 -1.33 15.11
N LYS A 71 -0.17 -2.15 15.29
CA LYS A 71 -0.20 -3.30 16.18
C LYS A 71 -0.65 -4.55 15.44
N LYS A 72 -0.22 -5.69 15.97
CA LYS A 72 -0.62 -7.02 15.52
C LYS A 72 -1.38 -7.70 16.65
N GLU A 73 -2.60 -8.13 16.39
CA GLU A 73 -3.47 -8.79 17.38
C GLU A 73 -3.89 -10.16 16.87
N ASN A 74 -3.94 -11.15 17.76
CA ASN A 74 -4.40 -12.48 17.39
C ASN A 74 -5.90 -12.45 17.11
N ILE A 75 -6.31 -13.19 16.07
CA ILE A 75 -7.73 -13.42 15.80
C ILE A 75 -8.22 -14.46 16.82
N PRO A 76 -9.41 -14.30 17.42
CA PRO A 76 -10.01 -15.35 18.23
C PRO A 76 -10.08 -16.68 17.47
N ASP A 77 -9.59 -17.76 18.09
CA ASP A 77 -9.51 -19.09 17.47
C ASP A 77 -10.87 -19.58 16.92
N GLU A 78 -11.96 -19.11 17.53
CA GLU A 78 -13.35 -19.43 17.17
C GLU A 78 -13.77 -18.94 15.77
N LEU A 79 -13.06 -17.97 15.19
CA LEU A 79 -13.43 -17.38 13.91
C LEU A 79 -12.83 -18.09 12.69
N GLU A 80 -11.78 -18.91 12.87
CA GLU A 80 -11.07 -19.60 11.78
C GLU A 80 -10.60 -18.67 10.62
N LEU A 81 -10.42 -17.36 10.88
CA LEU A 81 -10.05 -16.34 9.88
C LEU A 81 -8.53 -16.11 9.73
N GLY A 82 -7.72 -17.04 10.24
CA GLY A 82 -6.26 -16.96 10.28
C GLY A 82 -5.71 -16.54 11.64
N ASP A 83 -4.42 -16.19 11.68
CA ASP A 83 -3.70 -16.06 12.95
C ASP A 83 -3.82 -14.66 13.59
N TYR A 84 -3.87 -13.60 12.78
CA TYR A 84 -3.78 -12.22 13.28
C TYR A 84 -4.39 -11.16 12.36
N TRP A 85 -4.79 -10.05 12.97
CA TRP A 85 -5.12 -8.78 12.32
C TRP A 85 -4.06 -7.72 12.58
N TYR A 86 -3.89 -6.81 11.62
CA TYR A 86 -3.13 -5.58 11.82
C TYR A 86 -4.10 -4.45 12.13
N TRP A 87 -3.73 -3.60 13.09
CA TRP A 87 -4.53 -2.47 13.54
C TRP A 87 -3.66 -1.23 13.58
N ILE A 88 -4.17 -0.11 13.09
CA ILE A 88 -3.59 1.20 13.41
C ILE A 88 -4.37 1.79 14.59
N TYR A 89 -3.66 2.05 15.68
CA TYR A 89 -4.19 2.70 16.88
C TYR A 89 -3.94 4.20 16.79
N PHE A 90 -5.00 4.98 16.86
CA PHE A 90 -4.92 6.44 16.81
C PHE A 90 -4.49 7.01 18.17
N GLU A 91 -3.81 8.15 18.15
CA GLU A 91 -3.45 8.86 19.39
C GLU A 91 -4.67 9.48 20.08
N GLU A 92 -5.67 9.89 19.29
CA GLU A 92 -6.99 10.30 19.76
C GLU A 92 -8.06 9.75 18.80
N PRO A 93 -9.32 9.62 19.25
CA PRO A 93 -10.38 9.01 18.45
C PRO A 93 -10.64 9.75 17.14
N TYR A 94 -10.90 9.01 16.06
CA TYR A 94 -11.33 9.53 14.77
C TYR A 94 -12.84 9.33 14.58
N LEU A 95 -13.52 10.28 13.98
CA LEU A 95 -14.93 10.13 13.57
C LEU A 95 -15.00 9.37 12.24
N LEU A 96 -15.43 8.13 12.29
CA LEU A 96 -15.61 7.26 11.13
C LEU A 96 -17.01 7.45 10.54
N MET A 97 -17.10 8.09 9.37
CA MET A 97 -18.38 8.36 8.70
C MET A 97 -18.94 7.12 8.00
N ASN A 98 -18.07 6.30 7.39
CA ASN A 98 -18.47 5.13 6.60
C ASN A 98 -18.21 3.82 7.36
N ASN A 99 -19.27 3.26 7.95
CA ASN A 99 -19.22 2.00 8.68
C ASN A 99 -20.56 1.25 8.63
N ALA A 100 -20.55 -0.03 9.01
CA ALA A 100 -21.70 -0.93 8.92
C ALA A 100 -22.95 -0.47 9.70
N SER A 101 -22.81 0.41 10.70
CA SER A 101 -23.96 0.92 11.44
C SER A 101 -24.77 1.97 10.66
N GLY A 102 -24.19 2.54 9.59
CA GLY A 102 -24.79 3.64 8.82
C GLY A 102 -24.82 4.99 9.56
N LEU A 103 -24.20 5.08 10.75
CA LEU A 103 -24.10 6.30 11.55
C LEU A 103 -22.63 6.64 11.85
N PRO A 104 -22.23 7.92 11.91
CA PRO A 104 -20.89 8.30 12.32
C PRO A 104 -20.53 7.76 13.70
N LEU A 105 -19.33 7.18 13.84
CA LEU A 105 -18.86 6.56 15.07
C LEU A 105 -17.44 6.99 15.39
N TYR A 106 -17.15 7.34 16.65
CA TYR A 106 -15.78 7.54 17.09
C TYR A 106 -15.07 6.19 17.25
N ILE A 107 -13.88 6.09 16.68
CA ILE A 107 -13.05 4.89 16.71
C ILE A 107 -11.64 5.21 17.21
N ASP A 108 -11.09 4.32 18.03
CA ASP A 108 -9.71 4.42 18.53
C ASP A 108 -8.71 3.66 17.64
N LYS A 109 -9.23 2.75 16.80
CA LYS A 109 -8.44 1.94 15.88
C LYS A 109 -9.24 1.53 14.67
N ILE A 110 -8.54 1.26 13.56
CA ILE A 110 -9.10 0.63 12.35
C ILE A 110 -8.20 -0.51 11.88
N GLN A 111 -8.81 -1.58 11.36
CA GLN A 111 -8.07 -2.72 10.83
C GLN A 111 -7.35 -2.29 9.55
N VAL A 112 -6.10 -2.72 9.39
CA VAL A 112 -5.30 -2.49 8.19
C VAL A 112 -5.16 -3.81 7.44
N LEU A 113 -5.56 -3.81 6.16
CA LEU A 113 -5.32 -4.93 5.28
C LEU A 113 -3.88 -4.90 4.76
N ARG A 114 -3.33 -6.10 4.53
CA ARG A 114 -2.04 -6.24 3.84
C ARG A 114 -2.15 -5.70 2.41
N PRO A 115 -1.06 -5.15 1.85
CA PRO A 115 -1.03 -4.83 0.43
C PRO A 115 -1.29 -6.07 -0.42
N ASN A 116 -1.96 -5.88 -1.56
CA ASN A 116 -2.29 -6.96 -2.50
C ASN A 116 -1.03 -7.67 -3.07
N SER A 117 0.14 -7.04 -3.01
CA SER A 117 1.43 -7.67 -3.26
C SER A 117 2.42 -7.39 -2.14
N LYS A 118 3.17 -8.43 -1.74
CA LYS A 118 4.28 -8.32 -0.77
C LYS A 118 5.50 -7.58 -1.34
N ASP A 119 5.52 -7.29 -2.64
CA ASP A 119 6.64 -6.62 -3.29
C ASP A 119 6.72 -5.12 -2.94
N PHE A 120 5.64 -4.52 -2.43
CA PHE A 120 5.60 -3.09 -2.11
C PHE A 120 6.21 -2.78 -0.73
N TYR A 121 5.69 -3.41 0.33
CA TYR A 121 6.17 -3.24 1.69
C TYR A 121 5.67 -4.38 2.59
N ASP A 122 6.29 -4.49 3.76
CA ASP A 122 5.99 -5.51 4.76
C ASP A 122 5.57 -4.85 6.07
N LEU A 123 4.29 -5.02 6.44
CA LEU A 123 3.71 -4.49 7.68
C LEU A 123 4.43 -5.02 8.93
N GLU A 124 5.02 -6.22 8.88
CA GLU A 124 5.74 -6.80 10.02
C GLU A 124 6.92 -5.93 10.48
N LYS A 125 7.52 -5.15 9.57
CA LYS A 125 8.65 -4.26 9.89
C LYS A 125 8.25 -3.02 10.70
N TYR A 126 6.96 -2.75 10.78
CA TYR A 126 6.38 -1.56 11.39
C TYR A 126 5.58 -1.85 12.66
N ILE A 127 5.51 -3.11 13.10
CA ILE A 127 4.80 -3.48 14.34
C ILE A 127 5.41 -2.74 15.53
N ASP A 128 4.54 -2.21 16.38
CA ASP A 128 4.84 -1.41 17.57
C ASP A 128 5.45 -0.03 17.29
N LYS A 129 5.48 0.40 16.02
CA LYS A 129 6.01 1.71 15.63
C LYS A 129 4.91 2.71 15.32
N LYS A 130 5.24 4.00 15.51
CA LYS A 130 4.43 5.09 14.96
C LYS A 130 4.63 5.14 13.46
N VAL A 131 3.52 5.19 12.74
CA VAL A 131 3.49 5.15 11.29
C VAL A 131 2.49 6.13 10.72
N GLU A 132 2.72 6.47 9.46
CA GLU A 132 1.73 7.08 8.59
C GLU A 132 1.44 6.11 7.44
N ILE A 133 0.16 5.81 7.24
CA ILE A 133 -0.33 4.90 6.21
C ILE A 133 -1.11 5.72 5.17
N HIS A 134 -0.73 5.59 3.91
CA HIS A 134 -1.50 6.08 2.77
C HIS A 134 -2.39 4.95 2.25
N GLY A 135 -3.69 5.18 2.13
CA GLY A 135 -4.62 4.12 1.76
C GLY A 135 -6.07 4.59 1.70
N TYR A 136 -7.00 3.65 1.62
CA TYR A 136 -8.43 3.94 1.49
C TYR A 136 -9.28 2.91 2.23
N GLN A 137 -10.54 3.27 2.50
CA GLN A 137 -11.49 2.36 3.13
C GLN A 137 -12.00 1.29 2.17
N THR A 138 -12.19 0.09 2.70
CA THR A 138 -12.85 -1.02 2.01
C THR A 138 -13.61 -1.87 3.03
N TRP A 139 -14.27 -2.92 2.56
CA TRP A 139 -15.06 -3.83 3.38
C TRP A 139 -14.26 -5.09 3.73
N GLY A 140 -14.21 -5.38 5.03
CA GLY A 140 -13.63 -6.58 5.59
C GLY A 140 -14.69 -7.65 5.91
N TYR A 141 -14.32 -8.57 6.80
CA TYR A 141 -15.23 -9.62 7.24
C TYR A 141 -16.47 -9.05 7.94
N SER A 142 -17.65 -9.61 7.65
CA SER A 142 -18.94 -9.16 8.21
C SER A 142 -19.21 -7.65 8.00
N GLU A 143 -18.82 -7.11 6.84
CA GLU A 143 -19.01 -5.71 6.45
C GLU A 143 -18.30 -4.72 7.38
N SER A 144 -17.26 -5.16 8.10
CA SER A 144 -16.43 -4.25 8.89
C SER A 144 -15.74 -3.22 7.99
N SER A 145 -15.74 -1.95 8.37
CA SER A 145 -14.94 -0.93 7.69
C SER A 145 -13.45 -1.14 8.02
N VAL A 146 -12.64 -1.39 6.98
CA VAL A 146 -11.20 -1.65 7.10
C VAL A 146 -10.43 -0.72 6.17
N PHE A 147 -9.12 -0.61 6.39
CA PHE A 147 -8.24 0.28 5.63
C PHE A 147 -7.28 -0.52 4.76
N GLN A 148 -7.39 -0.37 3.45
CA GLN A 148 -6.45 -0.92 2.48
C GLN A 148 -5.24 0.00 2.37
N ALA A 149 -4.09 -0.48 2.82
CA ALA A 149 -2.86 0.29 2.75
C ALA A 149 -2.23 0.19 1.34
N ILE A 150 -1.82 1.33 0.79
CA ILE A 150 -1.07 1.50 -0.46
C ILE A 150 0.42 1.75 -0.18
N ALA A 151 0.72 2.52 0.86
CA ALA A 151 2.08 2.77 1.32
C ALA A 151 2.11 3.01 2.83
N ILE A 152 3.28 2.81 3.44
CA ILE A 152 3.51 3.01 4.88
C ILE A 152 4.91 3.56 5.11
N ARG A 153 5.04 4.47 6.07
CA ARG A 153 6.33 4.95 6.59
C ARG A 153 6.33 5.01 8.11
N GLU A 154 7.50 4.87 8.69
CA GLU A 154 7.76 5.13 10.11
C GLU A 154 7.87 6.65 10.33
N LEU A 155 7.36 7.14 11.46
CA LEU A 155 7.41 8.56 11.88
C LEU A 155 8.51 8.80 12.92
#